data_AF-A0A811RXQ3-F1
#
_entry.id   AF-A0A811RXQ3-F1
#
_cell.length_a   1.000
_cell.length_b   1.000
_cell.length_c   1.000
_cell.angle_alpha   90.00
_cell.angle_beta   90.00
_cell.angle_gamma   90.00
#
_symmetry.space_group_name_H-M   'P 1'
#
loop_
_entity.id
_entity.type
_entity.pdbx_description
1 polymer ?
#
loop_
_entity_poly.entity_id
_entity_poly.type
_entity_poly.pdbx_seq_one_letter_code
_entity_poly.pdbx_strand_id
1 'polypeptide(L)'
;MKYLEFGIVAGVPVSINGQSILPASLLAELNETGGKHGIGRIDMVENRLVCMKSRGVYETPGGTIMAVAVRELEALTLDRETTQRKDMVALKYAELGLGERYSEDISSFENGEIYNQADAEGFIRLYDL
;
A
#
# COMPACT_ATOMS: atom_id res chain seq x y z
N MET A 1 16.87 19.32 -2.69
CA MET A 1 15.60 18.61 -2.90
C MET A 1 15.37 17.73 -1.69
N LYS A 2 14.18 17.78 -1.11
CA LYS A 2 13.80 16.93 0.03
C LYS A 2 13.30 15.60 -0.55
N TYR A 3 13.83 14.49 -0.05
CA TYR A 3 13.41 13.15 -0.45
C TYR A 3 13.20 12.31 0.80
N LEU A 4 12.35 11.29 0.68
CA LEU A 4 12.18 10.24 1.69
C LEU A 4 12.70 8.93 1.10
N GLU A 5 13.67 8.33 1.76
CA GLU A 5 14.18 7.00 1.41
C GLU A 5 13.47 5.96 2.27
N PHE A 6 12.90 4.94 1.64
CA PHE A 6 12.26 3.81 2.31
C PHE A 6 13.11 2.57 2.15
N GLY A 7 13.35 1.84 3.23
CA GLY A 7 13.79 0.44 3.18
C GLY A 7 12.59 -0.48 3.32
N ILE A 8 12.44 -1.41 2.37
CA ILE A 8 11.32 -2.34 2.28
C ILE A 8 11.88 -3.75 2.30
N VAL A 9 11.29 -4.60 3.15
CA VAL A 9 11.63 -6.03 3.27
C VAL A 9 10.36 -6.82 3.10
N ALA A 10 10.36 -7.74 2.14
CA ALA A 10 9.18 -8.55 1.79
C ALA A 10 7.91 -7.70 1.64
N GLY A 11 7.98 -6.60 0.88
CA GLY A 11 6.87 -5.68 0.64
C GLY A 11 6.48 -4.77 1.80
N VAL A 12 7.10 -4.91 2.98
CA VAL A 12 6.78 -4.12 4.16
C VAL A 12 7.83 -3.03 4.37
N PRO A 13 7.43 -1.74 4.45
CA PRO A 13 8.35 -0.67 4.85
C PRO A 13 8.82 -0.86 6.30
N VAL A 14 10.13 -0.97 6.50
CA VAL A 14 10.77 -1.20 7.82
C VAL A 14 11.66 -0.05 8.26
N SER A 15 12.07 0.83 7.34
CA SER A 15 12.93 1.96 7.65
C SER A 15 12.61 3.20 6.80
N ILE A 16 12.89 4.37 7.37
CA ILE A 16 12.84 5.67 6.68
C ILE A 16 14.18 6.36 6.87
N ASN A 17 14.77 6.89 5.79
CA ASN A 17 16.04 7.61 5.78
C ASN A 17 17.18 6.85 6.49
N GLY A 18 17.21 5.53 6.33
CA GLY A 18 18.19 4.64 6.96
C GLY A 18 17.94 4.33 8.45
N GLN A 19 16.88 4.88 9.06
CA GLN A 19 16.51 4.58 10.44
C GLN A 19 15.43 3.50 10.50
N SER A 20 15.71 2.40 11.20
CA SER A 20 14.72 1.35 11.49
C SER A 20 13.68 1.89 12.46
N ILE A 21 12.40 1.76 12.09
CA ILE A 21 11.28 2.36 12.82
C ILE A 21 10.17 1.33 12.97
N LEU A 22 9.49 1.35 14.13
CA LEU A 22 8.32 0.50 14.37
C LEU A 22 7.19 0.85 13.40
N PRO A 23 6.42 -0.13 12.87
CA PRO A 23 5.39 0.12 11.86
C PRO A 23 4.39 1.24 12.21
N ALA A 24 3.95 1.30 13.48
CA ALA A 24 3.04 2.33 13.95
C ALA A 24 3.67 3.74 13.95
N SER A 25 4.94 3.82 14.34
CA SER A 25 5.70 5.07 14.35
C SER A 25 6.02 5.55 12.93
N LEU A 26 6.31 4.60 12.02
CA LEU A 26 6.53 4.85 10.60
C LEU A 26 5.26 5.49 9.99
N LEU A 27 4.09 4.90 10.23
CA LEU A 27 2.83 5.46 9.76
C LEU A 27 2.52 6.84 10.36
N ALA A 28 2.81 7.04 11.65
CA ALA A 28 2.59 8.33 12.31
C ALA A 28 3.46 9.45 11.69
N GLU A 29 4.74 9.17 11.46
CA GLU A 29 5.68 10.13 10.83
C GLU A 29 5.27 10.49 9.40
N LEU A 30 4.85 9.48 8.62
CA LEU A 30 4.34 9.72 7.27
C LEU A 30 3.01 10.47 7.26
N ASN A 31 2.13 10.22 8.23
CA ASN A 31 0.89 10.98 8.36
C ASN A 31 1.17 12.46 8.66
N GLU A 32 2.13 12.75 9.56
CA GLU A 32 2.53 14.12 9.85
C GLU A 32 3.17 14.79 8.63
N THR A 33 4.08 14.10 7.95
CA THR A 33 4.79 14.64 6.80
C THR A 33 3.86 14.84 5.61
N GLY A 34 3.08 13.82 5.23
CA GLY A 34 2.12 13.90 4.13
C GLY A 34 0.97 14.86 4.41
N GLY A 35 0.53 14.96 5.67
CA GLY A 35 -0.50 15.91 6.09
C GLY A 35 -0.10 17.37 5.87
N LYS A 36 1.16 17.72 6.16
CA LYS A 36 1.70 19.08 5.90
C LYS A 36 1.69 19.47 4.42
N HIS A 37 1.75 18.48 3.51
CA HIS A 37 1.78 18.70 2.06
C HIS A 37 0.41 18.42 1.39
N GLY A 38 -0.62 18.06 2.17
CA GLY A 38 -1.97 17.81 1.66
C GLY A 38 -2.11 16.53 0.81
N ILE A 39 -1.23 15.55 1.03
CA ILE A 39 -1.19 14.27 0.31
C ILE A 39 -2.33 13.34 0.79
N GLY A 40 -2.89 12.56 -0.14
CA GLY A 40 -3.81 11.46 0.19
C GLY A 40 -5.25 11.88 0.44
N ARG A 41 -5.71 12.97 -0.18
CA ARG A 41 -7.12 13.40 -0.12
C ARG A 41 -7.91 12.83 -1.28
N ILE A 42 -9.03 12.16 -0.99
CA ILE A 42 -9.92 11.56 -1.98
C ILE A 42 -11.35 11.99 -1.67
N ASP A 43 -12.05 12.55 -2.66
CA ASP A 43 -13.49 12.77 -2.64
C ASP A 43 -14.11 11.84 -3.67
N MET A 44 -14.92 10.88 -3.21
CA MET A 44 -15.49 9.86 -4.07
C MET A 44 -16.91 9.47 -3.69
N VAL A 45 -17.64 8.99 -4.69
CA VAL A 45 -18.93 8.34 -4.49
C VAL A 45 -18.72 6.82 -4.56
N GLU A 46 -18.84 6.16 -3.41
CA GLU A 46 -18.65 4.72 -3.27
C GLU A 46 -20.00 3.97 -3.26
N ASN A 47 -19.98 2.70 -3.65
CA ASN A 47 -21.12 1.81 -3.51
C ASN A 47 -21.02 1.08 -2.16
N ARG A 48 -22.07 1.14 -1.34
CA ARG A 48 -22.15 0.35 -0.11
C ARG A 48 -22.65 -1.06 -0.41
N LEU A 49 -22.32 -2.00 0.48
CA LEU A 49 -22.75 -3.40 0.40
C LEU A 49 -24.28 -3.54 0.26
N VAL A 50 -25.05 -2.66 0.92
CA VAL A 50 -26.52 -2.61 0.86
C VAL A 50 -27.07 -1.77 -0.31
N CYS A 51 -26.38 -1.75 -1.45
CA CYS A 51 -26.80 -1.16 -2.73
C CYS A 51 -27.00 0.38 -2.80
N MET A 52 -26.73 1.12 -1.72
CA MET A 52 -26.81 2.58 -1.74
C MET A 52 -25.48 3.23 -2.11
N LYS A 53 -25.51 4.34 -2.85
CA LYS A 53 -24.34 5.19 -3.08
C LYS A 53 -24.12 6.15 -1.91
N SER A 54 -22.87 6.39 -1.57
CA SER A 54 -22.46 7.32 -0.50
C SER A 54 -21.34 8.21 -1.01
N ARG A 55 -21.40 9.52 -0.77
CA ARG A 55 -20.26 10.41 -1.01
C ARG A 55 -19.42 10.47 0.27
N GLY A 56 -18.14 10.19 0.16
CA GLY A 56 -17.17 10.24 1.26
C GLY A 56 -15.97 11.08 0.88
N VAL A 57 -15.45 11.81 1.86
CA VAL A 57 -14.15 12.50 1.76
C VAL A 57 -13.22 11.84 2.76
N TYR A 58 -12.08 11.35 2.26
CA TYR A 58 -11.10 10.58 3.03
C TYR A 58 -9.72 11.22 2.93
N GLU A 59 -8.97 11.13 4.01
CA GLU A 59 -7.59 11.61 4.11
C GLU A 59 -6.69 10.47 4.63
N THR A 60 -5.76 10.01 3.79
CA THR A 60 -4.85 8.90 4.10
C THR A 60 -3.42 9.24 3.69
N PRO A 61 -2.79 10.26 4.31
CA PRO A 61 -1.49 10.77 3.89
C PRO A 61 -0.40 9.69 3.92
N GLY A 62 -0.20 9.03 5.06
CA GLY A 62 0.85 8.02 5.20
C GLY A 62 0.60 6.77 4.36
N GLY A 63 -0.66 6.32 4.30
CA GLY A 63 -1.06 5.19 3.45
C GLY A 63 -0.82 5.45 1.97
N THR A 64 -1.08 6.67 1.49
CA THR A 64 -0.84 7.08 0.10
C THR A 64 0.65 7.06 -0.23
N ILE A 65 1.49 7.60 0.67
CA ILE A 65 2.95 7.60 0.48
C ILE A 65 3.49 6.16 0.48
N MET A 66 3.05 5.32 1.41
CA MET A 66 3.46 3.90 1.47
C MET A 66 3.06 3.14 0.20
N ALA A 67 1.82 3.31 -0.27
CA ALA A 67 1.32 2.62 -1.45
C ALA A 67 2.14 2.97 -2.70
N VAL A 68 2.55 4.23 -2.83
CA VAL A 68 3.45 4.67 -3.91
C VAL A 68 4.84 4.04 -3.74
N ALA A 69 5.43 4.11 -2.54
CA ALA A 69 6.76 3.55 -2.30
C ALA A 69 6.84 2.04 -2.64
N VAL A 70 5.86 1.25 -2.19
CA VAL A 70 5.82 -0.19 -2.45
C VAL A 70 5.62 -0.46 -3.94
N ARG A 71 4.70 0.26 -4.61
CA ARG A 71 4.47 0.09 -6.06
C ARG A 71 5.70 0.43 -6.90
N GLU A 72 6.42 1.49 -6.55
CA GLU A 72 7.65 1.87 -7.25
C GLU A 72 8.76 0.82 -7.10
N LEU A 73 8.88 0.19 -5.91
CA LEU A 73 9.80 -0.93 -5.73
C LEU A 73 9.36 -2.16 -6.54
N GLU A 74 8.07 -2.51 -6.46
CA GLU A 74 7.51 -3.66 -7.17
C GLU A 74 7.62 -3.54 -8.69
N ALA A 75 7.55 -2.32 -9.23
CA ALA A 75 7.79 -2.08 -10.65
C ALA A 75 9.21 -2.46 -11.11
N LEU A 76 10.17 -2.53 -10.17
CA LEU A 76 11.56 -2.93 -10.44
C LEU A 76 11.82 -4.40 -10.12
N THR A 77 11.13 -4.96 -9.13
CA THR A 77 11.41 -6.32 -8.63
C THR A 77 10.47 -7.39 -9.19
N LEU A 78 9.23 -7.04 -9.53
CA LEU A 78 8.24 -7.99 -10.05
C LEU A 78 8.18 -7.97 -11.57
N ASP A 79 7.96 -9.14 -12.15
CA ASP A 79 7.67 -9.24 -13.56
C ASP A 79 6.25 -8.73 -13.90
N ARG A 80 6.03 -8.51 -15.19
CA ARG A 80 4.77 -7.97 -15.71
C ARG A 80 3.57 -8.88 -15.45
N GLU A 81 3.73 -10.20 -15.60
CA GLU A 81 2.62 -11.15 -15.44
C GLU A 81 2.19 -11.23 -13.97
N THR A 82 3.17 -11.29 -13.06
CA THR A 82 2.96 -11.24 -11.62
C THR A 82 2.27 -9.95 -11.18
N THR A 83 2.71 -8.80 -11.71
CA THR A 83 2.08 -7.49 -11.42
C THR A 83 0.62 -7.45 -11.88
N GLN A 84 0.33 -7.92 -13.10
CA GLN A 84 -1.04 -7.97 -13.62
C GLN A 84 -1.94 -8.89 -12.80
N ARG A 85 -1.42 -10.06 -12.41
CA ARG A 85 -2.14 -11.01 -11.55
C ARG A 85 -2.45 -10.40 -10.19
N LYS A 86 -1.46 -9.75 -9.58
CA LYS A 86 -1.60 -9.04 -8.30
C LYS A 86 -2.70 -7.98 -8.37
N ASP A 87 -2.68 -7.12 -9.39
CA ASP A 87 -3.67 -6.04 -9.53
C ASP A 87 -5.11 -6.57 -9.66
N MET A 88 -5.31 -7.68 -10.38
CA MET A 88 -6.63 -8.33 -10.47
C MET A 88 -7.12 -8.84 -9.11
N VAL A 89 -6.24 -9.48 -8.34
CA VAL A 89 -6.57 -10.02 -7.01
C VAL A 89 -6.80 -8.88 -6.01
N ALA A 90 -5.98 -7.83 -6.07
CA ALA A 90 -6.09 -6.67 -5.19
C ALA A 90 -7.46 -5.99 -5.27
N LEU A 91 -8.03 -5.87 -6.48
CA LEU A 91 -9.39 -5.35 -6.67
C LEU A 91 -10.43 -6.20 -5.94
N LYS A 92 -10.36 -7.52 -6.12
CA LYS A 92 -11.29 -8.44 -5.45
C LYS A 92 -11.12 -8.39 -3.94
N TYR A 93 -9.88 -8.30 -3.45
CA TYR A 93 -9.57 -8.18 -2.04
C TYR A 93 -10.11 -6.88 -1.42
N ALA A 94 -10.13 -5.79 -2.18
CA ALA A 94 -10.67 -4.50 -1.76
C ALA A 94 -12.20 -4.52 -1.61
N GLU A 95 -12.91 -5.36 -2.37
CA GLU A 95 -14.37 -5.51 -2.27
C GLU A 95 -14.81 -6.29 -1.03
N LEU A 96 -13.93 -7.12 -0.48
CA LEU A 96 -14.28 -8.00 0.64
C LEU A 96 -14.52 -7.22 1.92
N GLY A 97 -15.61 -7.57 2.61
CA GLY A 97 -15.87 -7.10 3.96
C GLY A 97 -14.85 -7.66 4.97
N LEU A 98 -14.73 -7.01 6.13
CA LEU A 98 -13.85 -7.46 7.22
C LEU A 98 -14.09 -8.93 7.63
N GLY A 99 -15.32 -9.42 7.57
CA GLY A 99 -15.64 -10.82 7.87
C GLY A 99 -15.21 -11.81 6.78
N GLU A 100 -15.24 -11.39 5.51
CA GLU A 100 -14.89 -12.24 4.36
C GLU A 100 -13.37 -12.35 4.17
N ARG A 101 -12.61 -11.39 4.71
CA ARG A 101 -11.14 -11.42 4.74
C ARG A 101 -10.55 -12.59 5.54
N TYR A 102 -11.34 -13.24 6.40
CA TYR A 102 -10.93 -14.43 7.16
C TYR A 102 -11.22 -15.75 6.42
N SER A 103 -11.75 -15.70 5.19
CA SER A 103 -11.94 -16.89 4.35
C SER A 103 -10.60 -17.49 3.90
N GLU A 104 -10.46 -18.81 4.00
CA GLU A 104 -9.25 -19.55 3.60
C GLU A 104 -8.90 -19.38 2.11
N ASP A 105 -9.90 -19.22 1.26
CA ASP A 105 -9.71 -18.98 -0.18
C ASP A 105 -8.96 -17.67 -0.46
N ILE A 106 -9.00 -16.71 0.46
CA ILE A 106 -8.37 -15.40 0.31
C ILE A 106 -7.01 -15.32 1.02
N SER A 107 -6.85 -16.00 2.16
CA SER A 107 -5.56 -16.07 2.87
C SER A 107 -4.50 -16.90 2.12
N SER A 108 -4.94 -17.86 1.30
CA SER A 108 -4.05 -18.69 0.48
C SER A 108 -3.34 -17.94 -0.66
N PHE A 109 -3.80 -16.74 -1.03
CA PHE A 109 -3.14 -15.91 -2.05
C PHE A 109 -1.74 -15.42 -1.63
N GLU A 110 -1.46 -15.34 -0.33
CA GLU A 110 -0.14 -14.92 0.17
C GLU A 110 0.93 -16.01 0.01
N ASN A 111 0.53 -17.27 -0.22
CA ASN A 111 1.41 -18.44 -0.26
C ASN A 111 1.44 -19.14 -1.64
N GLY A 112 1.00 -18.47 -2.70
CA GLY A 112 0.91 -19.06 -4.04
C GLY A 112 2.26 -19.08 -4.79
N GLU A 113 2.44 -20.04 -5.71
CA GLU A 113 3.65 -20.15 -6.56
C GLU A 113 3.83 -18.97 -7.54
N ILE A 114 2.79 -18.14 -7.72
CA ILE A 114 2.69 -17.13 -8.78
C ILE A 114 3.00 -15.73 -8.24
N TYR A 115 2.90 -15.51 -6.93
CA TYR A 115 3.16 -14.23 -6.30
C TYR A 115 3.79 -14.45 -4.93
N ASN A 116 5.03 -14.01 -4.77
CA ASN A 116 5.71 -14.01 -3.47
C ASN A 116 6.09 -12.57 -3.10
N GLN A 117 5.47 -12.04 -2.05
CA GLN A 117 5.76 -10.70 -1.55
C GLN A 117 7.22 -10.57 -1.06
N ALA A 118 7.90 -11.69 -0.76
CA ALA A 118 9.31 -11.72 -0.37
C ALA A 118 10.26 -11.13 -1.43
N ASP A 119 9.88 -11.18 -2.72
CA ASP A 119 10.72 -10.68 -3.82
C ASP A 119 10.74 -9.14 -3.88
N ALA A 120 9.84 -8.46 -3.17
CA ALA A 120 9.82 -7.00 -3.03
C ALA A 120 10.71 -6.54 -1.86
N GLU A 121 12.03 -6.67 -2.02
CA GLU A 121 13.03 -6.19 -1.06
C GLU A 121 13.97 -5.16 -1.72
N GLY A 122 14.24 -4.07 -1.01
CA GLY A 122 15.17 -3.05 -1.48
C GLY A 122 14.93 -1.68 -0.87
N PHE A 123 15.41 -0.65 -1.56
CA PHE A 123 15.22 0.74 -1.17
C PHE A 123 14.64 1.56 -2.31
N ILE A 124 13.77 2.51 -1.98
CA ILE A 124 13.20 3.45 -2.95
C ILE A 124 13.25 4.87 -2.40
N ARG A 125 13.49 5.85 -3.28
CA ARG A 125 13.49 7.27 -2.93
C ARG A 125 12.30 7.94 -3.59
N LEU A 126 11.44 8.53 -2.78
CA LEU A 126 10.38 9.40 -3.26
C LEU A 126 10.86 10.85 -3.23
N TYR A 127 10.76 11.51 -4.37
CA TYR A 127 11.12 12.93 -4.55
C TYR A 127 9.84 13.78 -4.58
N ASP A 128 9.97 15.06 -4.22
CA ASP A 128 8.90 16.07 -4.30
C ASP A 128 7.61 15.71 -3.53
N LEU A 129 7.77 15.23 -2.29
CA LEU A 129 6.69 15.12 -1.31
C LEU A 129 6.31 16.48 -0.72
#